data_AF-A0A7Y4IR90-F1
#
_entry.id   AF-A0A7Y4IR90-F1
#
_cell.length_a   1.000
_cell.length_b   1.000
_cell.length_c   1.000
_cell.angle_alpha   90.00
_cell.angle_beta   90.00
_cell.angle_gamma   90.00
#
_symmetry.space_group_name_H-M   'P 1'
#
loop_
_entity.id
_entity.type
_entity.pdbx_description
1 polymer ?
#
loop_
_entity_poly.entity_id
_entity_poly.type
_entity_poly.pdbx_seq_one_letter_code
_entity_poly.pdbx_strand_id
1 'polypeptide(L)'
;IHTGPLKLGETVEAIGHPKGYEFTITRGVISAMRRQRSAAIGSDNLVEFVQTDTPISEGNSGGPLLLKDAVIGVNDWIRVDKGSQNLNFSVSYNEIRSYLDRFKGK
;
A
#
# COMPACT_ATOMS: atom_id res chain seq x y z
N ILE A 1 5.84 -12.75 7.42
CA ILE A 1 4.46 -12.22 7.55
C ILE A 1 4.39 -11.45 8.86
N HIS A 2 3.95 -10.19 8.85
CA HIS A 2 3.79 -9.40 10.06
C HIS A 2 2.47 -9.81 10.72
N THR A 3 2.52 -10.24 11.99
CA THR A 3 1.35 -10.78 12.71
C THR A 3 0.86 -9.85 13.82
N GLY A 4 1.59 -8.76 14.10
CA GLY A 4 1.20 -7.74 15.06
C GLY A 4 0.32 -6.65 14.42
N PRO A 5 -0.32 -5.80 15.24
CA PRO A 5 -0.96 -4.59 14.74
C PRO A 5 0.10 -3.63 14.20
N LEU A 6 -0.14 -3.10 13.00
CA LEU A 6 0.66 -2.02 12.43
C LEU A 6 0.55 -0.78 13.32
N LYS A 7 1.68 -0.13 13.61
CA LYS A 7 1.75 1.06 14.44
C LYS A 7 2.14 2.28 13.63
N LEU A 8 1.55 3.42 13.96
CA LEU A 8 1.91 4.70 13.36
C LEU A 8 3.38 5.03 13.69
N GLY A 9 4.09 5.59 12.73
CA GLY A 9 5.51 5.92 12.84
C GLY A 9 6.46 4.75 12.60
N GLU A 10 5.97 3.52 12.40
CA GLU A 10 6.85 2.41 12.01
C GLU A 10 7.44 2.65 10.63
N THR A 11 8.74 2.43 10.51
CA THR A 11 9.48 2.58 9.24
C THR A 11 9.06 1.52 8.25
N VAL A 12 8.71 1.96 7.04
CA VAL A 12 8.28 1.10 5.95
C VAL A 12 9.01 1.42 4.65
N GLU A 13 9.10 0.43 3.78
CA GLU A 13 9.83 0.50 2.52
C GLU A 13 8.94 0.12 1.35
N ALA A 14 9.03 0.86 0.26
CA ALA A 14 8.41 0.48 -1.01
C ALA A 14 9.49 0.01 -1.97
N ILE A 15 9.22 -1.10 -2.66
CA ILE A 15 10.09 -1.62 -3.71
C ILE A 15 9.32 -1.60 -5.03
N GLY A 16 9.95 -1.10 -6.09
CA GLY A 16 9.34 -1.05 -7.41
C GLY A 16 10.29 -0.61 -8.51
N HIS A 17 9.70 -0.28 -9.66
CA HIS A 17 10.41 0.11 -10.87
C HIS A 17 10.03 1.53 -11.32
N PRO A 18 10.24 2.57 -10.49
CA PRO A 18 9.73 3.90 -10.74
C PRO A 18 10.32 4.47 -12.04
N LYS A 19 9.47 4.93 -12.95
CA LYS A 19 9.86 5.42 -14.29
C LYS A 19 10.73 4.44 -15.10
N GLY A 20 10.65 3.14 -14.82
CA GLY A 20 11.45 2.11 -15.48
C GLY A 20 12.86 1.90 -14.93
N TYR A 21 13.25 2.59 -13.85
CA TYR A 21 14.48 2.25 -13.12
C TYR A 21 14.27 1.00 -12.28
N GLU A 22 15.08 -0.03 -12.52
CA GLU A 22 14.89 -1.32 -11.85
C GLU A 22 15.23 -1.28 -10.36
N PHE A 23 14.51 -2.08 -9.57
CA PHE A 23 14.80 -2.36 -8.15
C PHE A 23 15.05 -1.12 -7.26
N THR A 24 14.22 -0.10 -7.39
CA THR A 24 14.31 1.07 -6.51
C THR A 24 13.65 0.77 -5.16
N ILE A 25 14.35 1.14 -4.08
CA ILE A 25 13.82 1.11 -2.72
C ILE A 25 13.64 2.54 -2.23
N THR A 26 12.47 2.85 -1.68
CA THR A 26 12.21 4.11 -0.97
C THR A 26 11.74 3.81 0.45
N ARG A 27 11.97 4.73 1.39
CA ARG A 27 11.67 4.53 2.81
C ARG A 27 10.90 5.72 3.38
N GLY A 28 9.96 5.43 4.28
CA GLY A 28 9.12 6.38 4.99
C GLY A 28 8.54 5.73 6.25
N VAL A 29 7.38 6.19 6.69
CA VAL A 29 6.67 5.68 7.87
C VAL A 29 5.19 5.44 7.62
N ILE A 30 4.59 4.58 8.44
CA ILE A 30 3.12 4.46 8.52
C ILE A 30 2.55 5.76 9.10
N SER A 31 1.89 6.56 8.26
CA SER A 31 1.26 7.82 8.68
C SER A 31 -0.12 7.59 9.28
N ALA A 32 -0.91 6.66 8.74
CA ALA A 32 -2.26 6.34 9.23
C ALA A 32 -2.76 4.99 8.68
N MET A 33 -3.78 4.42 9.34
CA MET A 33 -4.64 3.38 8.76
C MET A 33 -5.96 4.03 8.33
N ARG A 34 -6.42 3.76 7.10
CA ARG A 34 -7.60 4.42 6.50
C ARG A 34 -8.55 3.40 5.90
N ARG A 35 -9.85 3.54 6.14
CA ARG A 35 -10.90 2.81 5.39
C ARG A 35 -11.64 3.78 4.49
N GLN A 36 -11.54 3.60 3.17
CA GLN A 36 -12.15 4.50 2.19
C GLN A 36 -12.53 3.76 0.90
N ARG A 37 -13.49 4.31 0.14
CA ARG A 37 -13.96 3.75 -1.14
C ARG A 37 -12.83 3.72 -2.15
N SER A 38 -12.58 2.62 -2.86
CA SER A 38 -11.53 2.54 -3.89
C SER A 38 -12.02 2.90 -5.29
N ALA A 39 -11.35 3.87 -5.93
CA ALA A 39 -11.62 4.19 -7.33
C ALA A 39 -11.30 3.01 -8.26
N ALA A 40 -10.36 2.14 -7.87
CA ALA A 40 -9.95 0.97 -8.66
C ALA A 40 -10.83 -0.27 -8.46
N ILE A 41 -11.60 -0.36 -7.36
CA ILE A 41 -12.34 -1.59 -6.96
C ILE A 41 -13.87 -1.37 -7.02
N GLY A 42 -14.32 -0.23 -7.56
CA GLY A 42 -15.72 0.16 -7.61
C GLY A 42 -16.18 0.90 -6.34
N SER A 43 -17.14 1.81 -6.50
CA SER A 43 -17.51 2.79 -5.47
C SER A 43 -18.04 2.18 -4.18
N ASP A 44 -18.58 0.97 -4.20
CA ASP A 44 -19.47 0.50 -3.13
C ASP A 44 -18.77 -0.21 -1.97
N ASN A 45 -17.50 -0.60 -2.15
CA ASN A 45 -16.74 -1.28 -1.11
C ASN A 45 -15.74 -0.33 -0.45
N LEU A 46 -15.78 -0.28 0.89
CA LEU A 46 -14.71 0.31 1.69
C LEU A 46 -13.50 -0.63 1.68
N VAL A 47 -12.33 -0.07 1.41
CA VAL A 47 -11.06 -0.79 1.38
C VAL A 47 -10.16 -0.19 2.45
N GLU A 48 -9.52 -1.05 3.24
CA GLU A 48 -8.49 -0.66 4.21
C GLU A 48 -7.12 -0.44 3.54
N PHE A 49 -6.57 0.75 3.73
CA PHE A 49 -5.29 1.21 3.24
C PHE A 49 -4.32 1.51 4.39
N VAL A 50 -3.04 1.20 4.16
CA VAL A 50 -1.92 1.78 4.89
C VAL A 50 -1.58 3.10 4.21
N GLN A 51 -1.75 4.22 4.92
CA GLN A 51 -1.26 5.53 4.48
C GLN A 51 0.21 5.67 4.89
N THR A 52 1.05 6.11 3.97
CA THR A 52 2.49 6.30 4.19
C THR A 52 2.98 7.58 3.52
N ASP A 53 4.03 8.18 4.09
CA ASP A 53 4.80 9.26 3.47
C ASP A 53 5.96 8.74 2.60
N THR A 54 6.18 7.41 2.56
CA THR A 54 7.17 6.76 1.69
C THR A 54 7.03 7.28 0.26
N PRO A 55 8.12 7.75 -0.38
CA PRO A 55 8.06 8.20 -1.77
C PRO A 55 7.56 7.09 -2.70
N ILE A 56 6.38 7.28 -3.27
CA ILE A 56 5.75 6.37 -4.24
C ILE A 56 5.52 7.16 -5.53
N SER A 57 5.80 6.53 -6.67
CA SER A 57 5.58 7.10 -8.01
C SER A 57 5.14 5.99 -8.97
N GLU A 58 4.76 6.38 -10.19
CA GLU A 58 4.46 5.42 -11.25
C GLU A 58 5.61 4.42 -11.43
N GLY A 59 5.28 3.12 -11.36
CA GLY A 59 6.23 2.01 -11.35
C GLY A 59 6.41 1.34 -9.98
N ASN A 60 6.04 2.01 -8.88
CA ASN A 60 5.91 1.36 -7.57
C ASN A 60 4.56 0.67 -7.38
N SER A 61 3.53 1.09 -8.12
CA SER A 61 2.19 0.47 -8.11
C SER A 61 2.26 -1.03 -8.34
N GLY A 62 1.55 -1.80 -7.51
CA GLY A 62 1.58 -3.27 -7.55
C GLY A 62 2.77 -3.90 -6.81
N GLY A 63 3.81 -3.11 -6.50
CA GLY A 63 4.93 -3.53 -5.66
C GLY A 63 4.56 -3.58 -4.16
N PRO A 64 5.38 -4.25 -3.34
CA PRO A 64 5.10 -4.39 -1.92
C PRO A 64 5.41 -3.12 -1.14
N LEU A 65 4.62 -2.88 -0.09
CA LEU A 65 5.02 -2.09 1.06
C LEU A 65 5.47 -3.04 2.17
N LEU A 66 6.70 -2.85 2.66
CA LEU A 66 7.38 -3.72 3.61
C LEU A 66 7.53 -3.04 4.96
N LEU A 67 7.30 -3.80 6.03
CA LEU A 67 7.73 -3.47 7.38
C LEU A 67 8.74 -4.53 7.81
N LYS A 68 10.03 -4.16 7.86
CA LYS A 68 11.14 -5.14 7.94
C LYS A 68 11.00 -6.17 6.80
N ASP A 69 11.00 -7.45 7.10
CA ASP A 69 10.93 -8.53 6.10
C ASP A 69 9.49 -8.98 5.77
N ALA A 70 8.48 -8.16 6.08
CA ALA A 70 7.08 -8.53 5.94
C ALA A 70 6.32 -7.57 5.03
N VAL A 71 5.61 -8.15 4.05
CA VAL A 71 4.61 -7.42 3.25
C VAL A 71 3.44 -7.04 4.14
N ILE A 72 3.17 -5.73 4.20
CA ILE A 72 2.04 -5.16 4.95
C ILE A 72 0.99 -4.53 4.02
N GLY A 73 1.31 -4.37 2.73
CA GLY A 73 0.38 -3.90 1.72
C GLY A 73 0.97 -3.93 0.31
N VAL A 74 0.16 -3.49 -0.66
CA VAL A 74 0.54 -3.32 -2.07
C VAL A 74 0.33 -1.86 -2.46
N ASN A 75 1.37 -1.23 -2.98
CA ASN A 75 1.38 0.18 -3.32
C ASN A 75 0.35 0.50 -4.41
N ASP A 76 -0.39 1.60 -4.25
CA ASP A 76 -1.38 2.07 -5.24
C ASP A 76 -1.20 3.57 -5.52
N TRP A 77 -0.64 3.88 -6.69
CA TRP A 77 -0.44 5.25 -7.16
C TRP A 77 -1.74 5.97 -7.55
N ILE A 78 -2.80 5.25 -7.94
CA ILE A 78 -4.01 5.83 -8.56
C ILE A 78 -4.72 6.81 -7.60
N ARG A 79 -4.46 6.68 -6.30
CA ARG A 79 -5.10 7.44 -5.23
C ARG A 79 -4.41 8.73 -4.84
N VAL A 80 -3.23 9.01 -5.40
CA VAL A 80 -2.53 10.26 -5.11
C VAL A 80 -3.20 11.34 -5.93
N ASP A 81 -3.95 12.23 -5.26
CA ASP A 81 -4.31 13.51 -5.85
C ASP A 81 -3.01 14.15 -6.33
N LYS A 82 -2.90 14.46 -7.63
CA LYS A 82 -1.63 14.81 -8.30
C LYS A 82 -0.94 16.05 -7.70
N GLY A 83 -1.56 16.73 -6.72
CA GLY A 83 -0.99 17.82 -5.94
C GLY A 83 -0.65 17.53 -4.47
N SER A 84 -1.04 16.37 -3.91
CA SER A 84 -0.78 16.05 -2.50
C SER A 84 0.57 15.36 -2.33
N GLN A 85 1.60 16.13 -1.97
CA GLN A 85 2.91 15.58 -1.61
C GLN A 85 2.80 14.76 -0.32
N ASN A 86 3.53 13.63 -0.26
CA ASN A 86 3.65 12.76 0.91
C ASN A 86 2.33 12.12 1.38
N LEU A 87 1.33 12.03 0.50
CA LEU A 87 0.07 11.33 0.77
C LEU A 87 -0.04 10.10 -0.12
N ASN A 88 0.63 9.00 0.29
CA ASN A 88 0.65 7.76 -0.47
C ASN A 88 -0.14 6.65 0.24
N PHE A 89 -0.62 5.70 -0.54
CA PHE A 89 -1.48 4.62 -0.04
C PHE A 89 -1.03 3.26 -0.55
N SER A 90 -1.18 2.26 0.31
CA SER A 90 -1.06 0.85 -0.04
C SER A 90 -2.31 0.11 0.39
N VAL A 91 -2.87 -0.74 -0.47
CA VAL A 91 -3.95 -1.65 -0.08
C VAL A 91 -3.40 -2.59 1.00
N SER A 92 -4.06 -2.64 2.15
CA SER A 92 -3.54 -3.42 3.28
C SER A 92 -3.49 -4.92 2.95
N TYR A 93 -2.51 -5.62 3.52
CA TYR A 93 -2.42 -7.07 3.42
C TYR A 93 -3.70 -7.78 3.87
N ASN A 94 -4.39 -7.26 4.89
CA ASN A 94 -5.65 -7.80 5.38
C ASN A 94 -6.74 -7.81 4.30
N GLU A 95 -6.83 -6.76 3.48
CA GLU A 95 -7.78 -6.72 2.38
C GLU A 95 -7.41 -7.65 1.26
N ILE A 96 -6.11 -7.73 0.92
CA ILE A 96 -5.61 -8.65 -0.09
C ILE A 96 -5.93 -10.09 0.33
N ARG A 97 -5.67 -10.44 1.59
CA ARG A 97 -5.97 -11.76 2.15
C ARG A 97 -7.48 -12.05 2.11
N SER A 98 -8.30 -11.12 2.61
CA SER A 98 -9.76 -11.27 2.61
C SER A 98 -10.33 -11.42 1.19
N TYR A 99 -9.75 -10.71 0.22
CA TYR A 99 -10.07 -10.90 -1.19
C TYR A 99 -9.69 -12.31 -1.66
N LEU A 100 -8.44 -12.74 -1.51
CA LEU A 100 -7.96 -14.05 -1.96
C LEU A 100 -8.75 -15.22 -1.33
N ASP A 101 -9.10 -15.12 -0.06
CA ASP A 101 -9.87 -16.15 0.64
C ASP A 101 -11.28 -16.33 0.04
N ARG A 102 -11.93 -15.24 -0.42
CA ARG A 102 -13.21 -15.30 -1.15
C ARG A 102 -13.09 -15.95 -2.53
N PHE A 103 -11.93 -15.83 -3.18
CA PHE A 103 -11.70 -16.44 -4.50
C PHE A 103 -11.33 -17.92 -4.41
N LYS A 104 -10.62 -18.35 -3.36
CA LYS A 104 -10.30 -19.76 -3.11
C LYS A 104 -11.52 -20.60 -2.70
N GLY A 105 -12.58 -19.97 -2.23
CA GLY A 105 -13.86 -20.61 -1.91
C GLY A 105 -14.80 -20.79 -3.11
N LYS A 106 -14.33 -20.49 -4.34
CA LYS A 106 -14.99 -20.77 -5.61
C LYS A 106 -14.13 -21.74 -6.43
#